data_AF-X6M230-F1
#
_entry.id   AF-X6M230-F1
#
_cell.length_a   1.000
_cell.length_b   1.000
_cell.length_c   1.000
_cell.angle_alpha   90.00
_cell.angle_beta   90.00
_cell.angle_gamma   90.00
#
_symmetry.space_group_name_H-M   'P 1'
#
loop_
_entity.id
_entity.type
_entity.pdbx_description
1 polymer ?
#
loop_
_entity_poly.entity_id
_entity_poly.type
_entity_poly.pdbx_seq_one_letter_code
_entity_poly.pdbx_strand_id
1 'polypeptide(L)'
;MTLANLLPIMLCFIFVQSQMYICHNIYYYILTQAGIFFILDTFRSSSKLLNTFTEHNTCVNSIDYSIFDCSRFICSGSDDKTVRVWDVDNNKQIQPFNQNSSYVSCVKFSSYHYHSHRQNVICFSSSDDTIHFWDFKNNQQLQMFNGHTGSVYDNTIRLWD
;
A
#
# COMPACT_ATOMS: atom_id res chain seq x y z
N MET A 1 20.13 -48.94 -42.59
CA MET A 1 19.72 -48.67 -41.19
C MET A 1 18.47 -47.80 -41.24
N THR A 2 17.31 -48.41 -41.03
CA THR A 2 15.99 -47.83 -41.26
C THR A 2 15.61 -46.83 -40.15
N LEU A 3 14.79 -45.84 -40.49
CA LEU A 3 14.27 -44.82 -39.55
C LEU A 3 13.74 -45.39 -38.21
N ALA A 4 13.26 -46.64 -38.22
CA ALA A 4 12.75 -47.34 -37.04
C ALA A 4 13.78 -47.46 -35.90
N ASN A 5 15.08 -47.51 -36.21
CA ASN A 5 16.14 -47.64 -35.20
C ASN A 5 16.51 -46.30 -34.53
N LEU A 6 16.06 -45.17 -35.07
CA LEU A 6 16.37 -43.83 -34.54
C LEU A 6 15.27 -43.29 -33.63
N LEU A 7 14.02 -43.75 -33.80
CA LEU A 7 12.88 -43.32 -32.99
C LEU A 7 13.07 -43.55 -31.47
N PRO A 8 13.50 -44.72 -30.97
CA PRO A 8 13.69 -44.93 -29.54
C PRO A 8 14.84 -44.09 -28.96
N ILE A 9 15.87 -43.81 -29.75
CA ILE A 9 17.00 -42.97 -29.35
C ILE A 9 16.54 -41.51 -29.25
N MET A 10 15.75 -41.03 -30.21
CA MET A 10 15.14 -39.70 -30.20
C MET A 10 14.18 -39.51 -29.01
N LEU A 11 13.32 -40.50 -28.73
CA LEU A 11 12.42 -40.46 -27.58
C LEU A 11 13.18 -40.47 -26.25
N CYS A 12 14.25 -41.26 -26.14
CA CYS A 12 15.12 -41.27 -24.97
C CYS A 12 15.81 -39.91 -24.77
N PHE A 13 16.32 -39.30 -25.84
CA PHE A 13 16.94 -37.98 -25.78
C PHE A 13 15.94 -36.90 -25.34
N ILE A 14 14.72 -36.88 -25.90
CA ILE A 14 13.66 -35.94 -25.51
C ILE A 14 13.25 -36.15 -24.04
N PHE A 15 13.15 -37.41 -23.60
CA PHE A 15 12.82 -37.74 -22.22
C PHE A 15 13.90 -37.28 -21.22
N VAL A 16 15.17 -37.46 -21.56
CA VAL A 16 16.28 -36.96 -20.73
C VAL A 16 16.29 -35.43 -20.70
N GLN A 17 16.07 -34.78 -21.85
CA GLN A 17 16.03 -33.32 -21.95
C GLN A 17 14.85 -32.72 -21.17
N SER A 18 13.68 -33.36 -21.20
CA SER A 18 12.51 -32.91 -20.42
C SER A 18 12.73 -33.08 -18.91
N GLN A 19 13.34 -34.19 -18.48
CA GLN A 19 13.69 -34.41 -17.07
C GLN A 19 14.70 -33.37 -16.57
N MET A 20 15.71 -33.03 -17.37
CA MET A 20 16.68 -31.97 -17.06
C MET A 20 16.01 -30.59 -16.95
N TYR A 21 15.08 -30.26 -17.86
CA TYR A 21 14.32 -29.01 -17.81
C TYR A 21 13.43 -28.89 -16.58
N ILE A 22 12.75 -29.98 -16.20
CA ILE A 22 11.92 -30.03 -14.97
C ILE A 22 12.81 -29.85 -13.74
N CYS A 23 13.95 -30.54 -13.66
CA CYS A 23 14.90 -30.43 -12.56
C CYS A 23 15.42 -28.99 -12.39
N HIS A 24 15.80 -28.34 -13.49
CA HIS A 24 16.23 -26.94 -13.49
C HIS A 24 15.13 -25.99 -12.96
N ASN A 25 13.89 -26.16 -13.40
CA ASN A 25 12.76 -25.34 -12.92
C ASN A 25 12.46 -25.56 -11.44
N ILE A 26 12.50 -26.81 -10.95
CA ILE A 26 12.33 -27.12 -9.53
C ILE A 26 13.45 -26.49 -8.70
N TYR A 27 14.71 -26.60 -9.15
CA TYR A 27 15.85 -25.98 -8.48
C TYR A 27 15.71 -24.45 -8.43
N TYR A 28 15.36 -23.83 -9.55
CA TYR A 28 15.12 -22.39 -9.61
C TYR A 28 13.98 -21.97 -8.68
N TYR A 29 12.86 -22.69 -8.66
CA TYR A 29 11.75 -22.45 -7.74
C TYR A 29 12.19 -22.55 -6.28
N ILE A 30 12.89 -23.61 -5.89
CA ILE A 30 13.40 -23.78 -4.51
C ILE A 30 14.37 -22.64 -4.16
N LEU A 31 15.26 -22.26 -5.06
CA LEU A 31 16.20 -21.15 -4.85
C LEU A 31 15.46 -19.82 -4.63
N THR A 32 14.43 -19.53 -5.43
CA THR A 32 13.61 -18.32 -5.27
C THR A 32 12.83 -18.31 -3.95
N GLN A 33 12.21 -19.43 -3.57
CA GLN A 33 11.48 -19.55 -2.30
C GLN A 33 12.41 -19.44 -1.10
N ALA A 34 13.58 -20.10 -1.15
CA ALA A 34 14.60 -19.99 -0.11
C ALA A 34 15.13 -18.56 0.01
N GLY A 35 15.32 -17.86 -1.12
CA GLY A 35 15.68 -16.44 -1.14
C GLY A 35 14.62 -15.56 -0.48
N ILE A 36 13.34 -15.74 -0.83
CA ILE A 36 12.23 -15.00 -0.21
C ILE A 36 12.17 -15.27 1.30
N PHE A 37 12.27 -16.53 1.71
CA PHE A 37 12.26 -16.92 3.12
C PHE A 37 13.41 -16.27 3.90
N PHE A 38 14.63 -16.33 3.36
CA PHE A 38 15.80 -15.72 3.98
C PHE A 38 15.69 -14.19 4.09
N ILE A 39 15.19 -13.52 3.05
CA ILE A 39 14.93 -12.07 3.06
C ILE A 39 13.89 -11.74 4.13
N LEU A 40 12.82 -12.53 4.24
CA LEU A 40 11.74 -12.29 5.19
C LEU A 40 12.18 -12.52 6.64
N ASP A 41 12.98 -13.55 6.91
CA ASP A 41 13.60 -13.78 8.22
C ASP A 41 14.60 -12.67 8.57
N THR A 42 15.39 -12.21 7.61
CA THR A 42 16.31 -11.08 7.80
C THR A 42 15.55 -9.79 8.11
N PHE A 43 14.45 -9.51 7.40
CA PHE A 43 13.56 -8.38 7.66
C PHE A 43 12.93 -8.48 9.06
N ARG A 44 12.43 -9.67 9.43
CA ARG A 44 11.82 -9.91 10.74
C ARG A 44 12.82 -9.73 11.88
N SER A 45 14.05 -10.23 11.71
CA SER A 45 15.13 -10.13 12.68
C SER A 45 15.66 -8.69 12.83
N SER A 46 15.64 -7.92 11.74
CA SER A 46 16.08 -6.52 11.72
C SER A 46 14.97 -5.49 12.00
N SER A 47 13.72 -5.94 12.12
CA SER A 47 12.56 -5.09 12.40
C SER A 47 12.68 -4.49 13.80
N LYS A 48 13.30 -3.33 13.87
CA LYS A 48 13.34 -2.47 15.04
C LYS A 48 12.20 -1.45 14.91
N LEU A 49 11.40 -1.30 15.96
CA LEU A 49 10.42 -0.21 16.03
C LEU A 49 11.17 1.13 15.90
N LEU A 50 10.95 1.86 14.80
CA LEU A 50 11.65 3.10 14.50
C LEU A 50 10.96 4.30 15.16
N ASN A 51 9.66 4.45 14.95
CA ASN A 51 8.86 5.57 15.44
C ASN A 51 7.51 5.07 15.97
N THR A 52 6.98 5.76 16.98
CA THR A 52 5.64 5.52 17.54
C THR A 52 4.86 6.83 17.50
N PHE A 53 3.70 6.84 16.83
CA PHE A 53 2.80 7.99 16.77
C PHE A 53 1.61 7.75 17.70
N THR A 54 1.60 8.37 18.88
CA THR A 54 0.59 8.13 19.93
C THR A 54 -0.38 9.30 20.12
N GLU A 55 -0.52 10.18 19.13
CA GLU A 55 -1.31 11.40 19.32
C GLU A 55 -2.82 11.20 19.15
N HIS A 56 -3.28 10.11 18.55
CA HIS A 56 -4.69 9.79 18.48
C HIS A 56 -5.25 9.41 19.86
N ASN A 57 -6.45 9.89 20.18
CA ASN A 57 -7.07 9.67 21.48
C ASN A 57 -7.91 8.38 21.54
N THR A 58 -8.21 7.79 20.39
CA THR A 58 -9.04 6.57 20.27
C THR A 58 -8.49 5.67 19.15
N CYS A 59 -9.25 4.66 18.72
CA CYS A 59 -8.80 3.73 17.69
C CYS A 59 -8.51 4.40 16.35
N VAL A 60 -7.46 3.92 15.70
CA VAL A 60 -7.09 4.28 14.34
C VAL A 60 -7.75 3.28 13.41
N ASN A 61 -8.62 3.77 12.53
CA ASN A 61 -9.43 2.93 11.65
C ASN A 61 -8.77 2.68 10.29
N SER A 62 -7.95 3.64 9.85
CA SER A 62 -7.33 3.60 8.53
C SER A 62 -5.99 4.32 8.55
N ILE A 63 -5.05 3.78 7.79
CA ILE A 63 -3.72 4.35 7.57
C ILE A 63 -3.40 4.29 6.08
N ASP A 64 -2.61 5.24 5.62
CA ASP A 64 -2.01 5.20 4.28
C ASP A 64 -0.59 5.78 4.30
N TYR A 65 0.19 5.42 3.29
CA TYR A 65 1.59 5.82 3.14
C TYR A 65 1.85 6.31 1.73
N SER A 66 2.55 7.43 1.60
CA SER A 66 2.96 7.95 0.31
C SER A 66 4.32 8.65 0.38
N ILE A 67 4.95 8.78 -0.79
CA ILE A 67 6.25 9.44 -0.96
C ILE A 67 6.06 10.59 -1.94
N PHE A 68 6.34 11.81 -1.49
CA PHE A 68 6.30 13.02 -2.30
C PHE A 68 7.66 13.70 -2.24
N ASP A 69 8.26 14.00 -3.39
CA ASP A 69 9.58 14.66 -3.53
C ASP A 69 10.64 14.12 -2.55
N CYS A 70 10.79 12.79 -2.52
CA CYS A 70 11.70 12.04 -1.63
C CYS A 70 11.39 12.12 -0.12
N SER A 71 10.31 12.77 0.27
CA SER A 71 9.82 12.83 1.66
C SER A 71 8.73 11.79 1.89
N ARG A 72 8.78 11.11 3.02
CA ARG A 72 7.87 10.02 3.37
C ARG A 72 6.78 10.51 4.30
N PHE A 73 5.53 10.29 3.90
CA PHE A 73 4.36 10.69 4.67
C PHE A 73 3.50 9.49 5.03
N ILE A 74 2.99 9.52 6.26
CA ILE A 74 1.95 8.62 6.74
C ILE A 74 0.74 9.48 7.07
N CYS A 75 -0.46 9.02 6.74
CA CYS A 75 -1.69 9.60 7.25
C CYS A 75 -2.52 8.55 7.97
N SER A 76 -3.36 8.99 8.90
CA SER A 76 -4.32 8.13 9.57
C SER A 76 -5.61 8.83 9.94
N GLY A 77 -6.70 8.07 9.90
CA GLY A 77 -8.03 8.46 10.34
C GLY A 77 -8.45 7.69 11.58
N SER A 78 -9.13 8.35 12.51
CA SER A 78 -9.51 7.80 13.81
C SER A 78 -10.94 8.14 14.23
N ASP A 79 -11.47 7.35 15.17
CA ASP A 79 -12.70 7.64 15.91
C ASP A 79 -12.58 8.90 16.80
N ASP A 80 -11.39 9.47 16.96
CA ASP A 80 -11.21 10.75 17.64
C ASP A 80 -11.63 11.95 16.76
N LYS A 81 -12.19 11.65 15.58
CA LYS A 81 -12.70 12.61 14.58
C LYS A 81 -11.61 13.44 13.94
N THR A 82 -10.36 12.99 14.02
CA THR A 82 -9.22 13.67 13.40
C THR A 82 -8.59 12.84 12.29
N VAL A 83 -8.06 13.56 11.31
CA VAL A 83 -7.11 13.02 10.35
C VAL A 83 -5.76 13.63 10.64
N ARG A 84 -4.74 12.79 10.79
CA ARG A 84 -3.37 13.21 11.10
C ARG A 84 -2.46 12.79 9.97
N VAL A 85 -1.44 13.61 9.71
CA VAL A 85 -0.39 13.34 8.74
C VAL A 85 0.95 13.54 9.43
N TRP A 86 1.88 12.61 9.24
CA TRP A 86 3.24 12.68 9.77
C TRP A 86 4.25 12.70 8.65
N ASP A 87 5.24 13.55 8.81
CA ASP A 87 6.51 13.47 8.10
C ASP A 87 7.39 12.46 8.84
N VAL A 88 7.62 11.31 8.20
CA VAL A 88 8.37 10.19 8.79
C VAL A 88 9.85 10.51 8.90
N ASP A 89 10.39 11.30 7.98
CA ASP A 89 11.82 11.64 7.94
C ASP A 89 12.16 12.62 9.07
N ASN A 90 11.25 13.55 9.36
CA ASN A 90 11.43 14.53 10.43
C ASN A 90 10.80 14.10 11.76
N ASN A 91 10.12 12.95 11.80
CA ASN A 91 9.31 12.46 12.93
C ASN A 91 8.40 13.55 13.53
N LYS A 92 7.77 14.34 12.64
CA LYS A 92 6.92 15.47 13.02
C LYS A 92 5.52 15.26 12.49
N GLN A 93 4.54 15.48 13.36
CA GLN A 93 3.18 15.61 12.90
C GLN A 93 3.00 16.95 12.18
N ILE A 94 2.30 16.90 11.06
CA ILE A 94 1.74 18.08 10.39
C ILE A 94 0.50 18.53 11.18
N GLN A 95 -0.06 19.69 10.83
CA GLN A 95 -1.29 20.17 11.45
C GLN A 95 -2.40 19.12 11.33
N PRO A 96 -3.05 18.71 12.44
CA PRO A 96 -4.15 17.75 12.36
C PRO A 96 -5.36 18.42 11.71
N PHE A 97 -6.05 17.67 10.87
CA PHE A 97 -7.34 18.09 10.35
C PHE A 97 -8.43 17.68 11.34
N ASN A 98 -9.12 18.67 11.89
CA ASN A 98 -10.29 18.48 12.74
C ASN A 98 -11.41 19.39 12.26
N GLN A 99 -12.41 18.79 11.60
CA GLN A 99 -13.60 19.49 11.16
C GLN A 99 -14.79 19.28 12.08
N ASN A 100 -14.61 18.61 13.23
CA ASN A 100 -15.70 18.27 14.16
C ASN A 100 -16.87 17.50 13.51
N SER A 101 -16.69 16.83 12.36
CA SER A 101 -17.83 16.33 11.57
C SER A 101 -18.27 14.93 11.97
N SER A 102 -17.39 13.92 12.04
CA SER A 102 -17.69 12.61 12.64
C SER A 102 -16.44 11.71 12.68
N TYR A 103 -16.61 10.40 12.96
CA TYR A 103 -15.53 9.42 12.94
C TYR A 103 -15.00 9.19 11.54
N VAL A 104 -13.67 9.12 11.42
CA VAL A 104 -12.99 8.91 10.14
C VAL A 104 -12.81 7.41 9.92
N SER A 105 -13.46 6.89 8.89
CA SER A 105 -13.46 5.46 8.56
C SER A 105 -12.34 5.06 7.60
N CYS A 106 -11.93 5.97 6.70
CA CYS A 106 -10.92 5.72 5.69
C CYS A 106 -10.13 7.00 5.40
N VAL A 107 -8.83 6.86 5.15
CA VAL A 107 -7.97 7.93 4.63
C VAL A 107 -7.07 7.37 3.51
N LYS A 108 -6.86 8.15 2.45
CA LYS A 108 -5.96 7.83 1.33
C LYS A 108 -5.24 9.07 0.82
N PHE A 109 -3.98 8.92 0.41
CA PHE A 109 -3.29 9.95 -0.38
C PHE A 109 -3.82 9.99 -1.82
N SER A 110 -3.86 11.19 -2.41
CA SER A 110 -4.24 11.37 -3.81
C SER A 110 -3.03 11.70 -4.68
N SER A 111 -2.53 10.71 -5.43
CA SER A 111 -1.45 10.92 -6.42
C SER A 111 -1.91 11.82 -7.56
N TYR A 112 -3.18 11.77 -7.95
CA TYR A 112 -3.75 12.62 -9.00
C TYR A 112 -3.51 14.11 -8.76
N HIS A 113 -3.83 14.60 -7.55
CA HIS A 113 -3.65 16.02 -7.20
C HIS A 113 -2.17 16.40 -7.16
N TYR A 114 -1.32 15.47 -6.73
CA TYR A 114 0.11 15.67 -6.71
C TYR A 114 0.70 15.78 -8.12
N HIS A 115 0.38 14.85 -9.01
CA HIS A 115 0.93 14.83 -10.36
C HIS A 115 0.32 15.91 -11.27
N SER A 116 -0.96 16.24 -11.10
CA SER A 116 -1.65 17.21 -11.95
C SER A 116 -1.45 18.66 -11.49
N HIS A 117 -1.47 18.90 -10.17
CA HIS A 117 -1.49 20.26 -9.60
C HIS A 117 -0.37 20.53 -8.59
N ARG A 118 0.54 19.56 -8.35
CA ARG A 118 1.59 19.65 -7.32
C ARG A 118 1.03 19.94 -5.93
N GLN A 119 -0.16 19.41 -5.63
CA GLN A 119 -0.82 19.54 -4.34
C GLN A 119 -0.74 18.24 -3.55
N ASN A 120 -0.49 18.37 -2.25
CA ASN A 120 -0.35 17.24 -1.34
C ASN A 120 -1.71 16.99 -0.67
N VAL A 121 -2.55 16.23 -1.35
CA VAL A 121 -3.96 16.06 -0.96
C VAL A 121 -4.19 14.68 -0.39
N ILE A 122 -4.93 14.63 0.71
CA ILE A 122 -5.54 13.41 1.21
C ILE A 122 -7.04 13.45 1.01
N CYS A 123 -7.61 12.30 0.72
CA CYS A 123 -9.04 12.04 0.71
C CYS A 123 -9.39 11.22 1.94
N PHE A 124 -10.46 11.56 2.63
CA PHE A 124 -10.96 10.75 3.74
C PHE A 124 -12.48 10.73 3.76
N SER A 125 -13.03 9.60 4.20
CA SER A 125 -14.44 9.48 4.49
C SER A 125 -14.73 9.68 5.97
N SER A 126 -15.87 10.30 6.20
CA SER A 126 -16.44 10.51 7.51
C SER A 126 -17.75 9.70 7.61
N SER A 127 -18.12 9.33 8.83
CA SER A 127 -19.36 8.60 9.14
C SER A 127 -20.64 9.44 8.98
N ASP A 128 -20.51 10.71 8.61
CA ASP A 128 -21.59 11.63 8.23
C ASP A 128 -21.94 11.55 6.73
N ASP A 129 -21.52 10.47 6.08
CA ASP A 129 -21.76 10.15 4.66
C ASP A 129 -21.07 11.13 3.68
N THR A 130 -20.04 11.83 4.16
CA THR A 130 -19.27 12.78 3.36
C THR A 130 -17.86 12.25 3.03
N ILE A 131 -17.34 12.74 1.90
CA ILE A 131 -15.95 12.56 1.50
C ILE A 131 -15.29 13.93 1.40
N HIS A 132 -14.14 14.08 2.03
CA HIS A 132 -13.39 15.32 2.09
C HIS A 132 -12.05 15.18 1.39
N PHE A 133 -11.65 16.24 0.68
CA PHE A 133 -10.32 16.42 0.12
C PHE A 133 -9.63 17.55 0.86
N TRP A 134 -8.48 17.26 1.46
CA TRP A 134 -7.71 18.23 2.25
C TRP A 134 -6.26 18.28 1.78
N ASP A 135 -5.82 19.48 1.42
CA ASP A 135 -4.41 19.79 1.20
C ASP A 135 -3.74 20.03 2.55
N PHE A 136 -2.93 19.05 2.98
CA PHE A 136 -2.31 19.08 4.30
C PHE A 136 -1.08 20.00 4.38
N LYS A 137 -0.52 20.45 3.25
CA LYS A 137 0.61 21.40 3.24
C LYS A 137 0.10 22.83 3.41
N ASN A 138 -0.99 23.16 2.73
CA ASN A 138 -1.61 24.48 2.81
C ASN A 138 -2.70 24.56 3.90
N ASN A 139 -2.98 23.45 4.57
CA ASN A 139 -4.04 23.30 5.55
C ASN A 139 -5.41 23.80 5.03
N GLN A 140 -5.75 23.42 3.80
CA GLN A 140 -6.95 23.89 3.11
C GLN A 140 -7.82 22.71 2.68
N GLN A 141 -9.11 22.78 3.01
CA GLN A 141 -10.10 21.87 2.42
C GLN A 141 -10.40 22.30 0.99
N LEU A 142 -10.18 21.38 0.04
CA LEU A 142 -10.36 21.62 -1.39
C LEU A 142 -11.79 21.30 -1.84
N GLN A 143 -12.32 20.17 -1.39
CA GLN A 143 -13.63 19.70 -1.83
C GLN A 143 -14.32 18.87 -0.74
N MET A 144 -15.65 18.88 -0.79
CA MET A 144 -16.52 18.06 0.04
C MET A 144 -17.60 17.47 -0.86
N PHE A 145 -17.75 16.15 -0.83
CA PHE A 145 -18.80 15.45 -1.55
C PHE A 145 -19.82 14.90 -0.57
N ASN A 146 -21.07 15.34 -0.77
CA ASN A 146 -22.23 14.89 -0.02
C ASN A 146 -23.18 14.22 -1.01
N GLY A 147 -23.15 12.90 -1.06
CA GLY A 147 -23.96 12.13 -1.99
C GLY A 147 -24.15 10.68 -1.58
N HIS A 148 -23.44 10.23 -0.53
CA HIS A 148 -23.68 8.93 0.07
C HIS A 148 -24.88 9.04 1.02
N THR A 149 -25.71 8.00 1.04
CA THR A 149 -26.90 7.90 1.91
C THR A 149 -26.64 6.97 3.10
N GLY A 150 -25.37 6.71 3.41
CA GLY A 150 -24.92 5.84 4.49
C GLY A 150 -23.39 5.80 4.57
N SER A 151 -22.88 5.29 5.69
CA SER A 151 -21.47 5.44 6.05
C SER A 151 -20.54 4.86 4.99
N VAL A 152 -19.53 5.63 4.62
CA VAL A 152 -18.54 5.25 3.60
C VAL A 152 -17.41 4.49 4.28
N TYR A 153 -17.09 3.28 3.80
CA TYR A 153 -16.03 2.43 4.32
C TYR A 153 -14.85 2.36 3.35
N ASP A 154 -13.69 1.87 3.82
CA ASP A 154 -12.41 1.82 3.09
C ASP A 154 -12.51 1.17 1.69
N ASN A 155 -13.40 0.19 1.52
CA ASN A 155 -13.65 -0.46 0.23
C ASN A 155 -14.33 0.43 -0.83
N THR A 156 -14.83 1.61 -0.46
CA THR A 156 -15.55 2.53 -1.34
C THR A 156 -14.64 3.63 -1.91
N ILE A 157 -13.64 4.10 -1.16
CA ILE A 157 -12.71 5.12 -1.65
C ILE A 157 -11.60 4.44 -2.45
N ARG A 158 -11.79 4.41 -3.77
CA ARG A 158 -10.71 4.13 -4.73
C ARG A 158 -10.37 5.41 -5.46
N LEU A 159 -9.30 6.07 -5.03
CA LEU A 159 -8.62 7.02 -5.88
C LEU A 159 -7.83 6.19 -6.89
N TRP A 160 -8.32 6.13 -8.13
CA TRP A 160 -7.59 5.51 -9.21
C TRP A 160 -6.41 6.42 -9.59
N ASP A 161 -5.23 5.83 -9.71
CA ASP A 161 -4.09 6.40 -10.43
C ASP A 161 -4.26 6.20 -11.95
#